data_AF-A0A1B8D4Q9-F1
#
_entry.id   AF-A0A1B8D4Q9-F1
#
_cell.length_a   1.000
_cell.length_b   1.000
_cell.length_c   1.000
_cell.angle_alpha   90.00
_cell.angle_beta   90.00
_cell.angle_gamma   90.00
#
_symmetry.space_group_name_H-M   'P 1'
#
loop_
_entity.id
_entity.type
_entity.pdbx_description
1 polymer ?
#
loop_
_entity_poly.entity_id
_entity_poly.type
_entity_poly.pdbx_seq_one_letter_code
_entity_poly.pdbx_strand_id
1 'polypeptide(L)'
;MIKIDPYINVDAGTMAPREHGEVFVLDDGGEVDLDLGNYERYLNITVTREHDITTGKIYQHIVPHLVDAIANWIERVAQIPVDDTKEAPDVCVIELGGTAGDMENAPFLEALRRLRGRVGEDQWTHIFVTLVPVIMNDEQKTKPTQAAMRDVLSTGLKPDLCPSQVPLAKSTIDKVASSCDVKVANIIAVHNVPSTYHVPALLEDQGLLLSITKLLRLNLEKTPQQTANGAKYGKIGRP
;
A
#
# COMPACT_ATOMS: atom_id res chain seq x y z
N MET A 1 0.24 10.33 -2.95
CA MET A 1 -0.53 9.13 -2.50
C MET A 1 -1.52 8.79 -3.59
N ILE A 2 -1.59 7.55 -4.06
CA ILE A 2 -2.55 7.12 -5.09
C ILE A 2 -3.22 5.83 -4.61
N LYS A 3 -4.54 5.78 -4.65
CA LYS A 3 -5.34 4.59 -4.42
C LYS A 3 -5.85 4.07 -5.76
N ILE A 4 -5.70 2.77 -5.99
CA ILE A 4 -6.22 2.08 -7.15
C ILE A 4 -7.28 1.10 -6.67
N ASP A 5 -8.47 1.23 -7.23
CA ASP A 5 -9.63 0.46 -6.86
C ASP A 5 -10.14 -0.33 -8.07
N PRO A 6 -9.99 -1.66 -8.07
CA PRO A 6 -10.26 -2.47 -9.26
C PRO A 6 -11.75 -2.66 -9.57
N TYR A 7 -12.67 -1.96 -8.89
CA TYR A 7 -14.10 -2.03 -9.16
C TYR A 7 -14.53 -1.16 -10.35
N ILE A 8 -15.64 -1.57 -10.99
CA ILE A 8 -16.17 -0.96 -12.23
C ILE A 8 -16.82 0.41 -11.99
N ASN A 9 -17.28 0.70 -10.78
CA ASN A 9 -17.86 2.00 -10.46
C ASN A 9 -16.83 3.12 -10.68
N VAL A 10 -17.30 4.23 -11.27
CA VAL A 10 -16.43 5.38 -11.58
C VAL A 10 -16.09 6.11 -10.29
N ASP A 11 -17.11 6.40 -9.49
CA ASP A 11 -17.02 7.08 -8.21
C ASP A 11 -17.76 6.26 -7.14
N ALA A 12 -17.24 6.26 -5.91
CA ALA A 12 -17.78 5.49 -4.80
C ALA A 12 -19.16 5.98 -4.33
N GLY A 13 -19.50 7.25 -4.60
CA GLY A 13 -20.80 7.84 -4.22
C GLY A 13 -22.01 7.21 -4.91
N THR A 14 -21.79 6.44 -5.98
CA THR A 14 -22.84 5.65 -6.64
C THR A 14 -23.12 4.31 -5.97
N MET A 15 -22.29 3.90 -5.00
CA MET A 15 -22.36 2.61 -4.34
C MET A 15 -23.18 2.69 -3.05
N ALA A 16 -23.84 1.58 -2.71
CA ALA A 16 -24.60 1.52 -1.47
C ALA A 16 -23.65 1.49 -0.26
N PRO A 17 -23.83 2.37 0.76
CA PRO A 17 -22.92 2.40 1.91
C PRO A 17 -22.87 1.09 2.72
N ARG A 18 -23.90 0.25 2.59
CA ARG A 18 -23.95 -1.06 3.25
C ARG A 18 -23.08 -2.12 2.59
N GLU A 19 -22.74 -1.93 1.32
CA GLU A 19 -22.01 -2.92 0.51
C GLU A 19 -20.54 -2.54 0.37
N HIS A 20 -20.27 -1.24 0.15
CA HIS A 20 -18.93 -0.72 -0.09
C HIS A 20 -18.31 -0.04 1.15
N GLY A 21 -19.13 0.34 2.12
CA GLY A 21 -18.72 1.18 3.25
C GLY A 21 -19.04 2.66 3.02
N GLU A 22 -18.57 3.51 3.91
CA GLU A 22 -18.83 4.95 3.82
C GLU A 22 -18.08 5.57 2.63
N VAL A 23 -18.62 6.67 2.10
CA VAL A 23 -18.02 7.44 1.01
C VAL A 23 -17.33 8.66 1.62
N PHE A 24 -16.13 8.96 1.16
CA PHE A 24 -15.38 10.16 1.54
C PHE A 24 -15.49 11.21 0.44
N VAL A 25 -15.74 12.47 0.82
CA VAL A 25 -15.88 13.58 -0.12
C VAL A 25 -14.63 14.45 0.00
N LEU A 26 -13.89 14.57 -1.09
CA LEU A 26 -12.69 15.40 -1.19
C LEU A 26 -13.03 16.88 -1.35
N ASP A 27 -12.05 17.75 -1.09
CA ASP A 27 -12.18 19.21 -1.22
C ASP A 27 -12.55 19.66 -2.64
N ASP A 28 -12.13 18.89 -3.66
CA ASP A 28 -12.48 19.15 -5.06
C ASP A 28 -13.87 18.61 -5.44
N GLY A 29 -14.61 18.04 -4.49
CA GLY A 29 -15.93 17.43 -4.69
C GLY A 29 -15.90 16.00 -5.25
N GLY A 30 -14.73 15.34 -5.30
CA GLY A 30 -14.64 13.92 -5.65
C GLY A 30 -15.27 13.02 -4.58
N GLU A 31 -16.06 12.03 -4.99
CA GLU A 31 -16.67 11.03 -4.12
C GLU A 31 -15.88 9.72 -4.22
N VAL A 32 -15.06 9.44 -3.20
CA VAL A 32 -14.04 8.38 -3.21
C VAL A 32 -14.25 7.37 -2.07
N ASP A 33 -13.50 6.27 -2.10
CA ASP A 33 -13.46 5.30 -1.00
C ASP A 33 -12.98 5.97 0.30
N LEU A 34 -13.51 5.50 1.44
CA LEU A 34 -13.13 5.96 2.79
C LEU A 34 -11.62 5.84 3.06
N ASP A 35 -10.93 4.91 2.41
CA ASP A 35 -9.50 4.70 2.54
C ASP A 35 -8.71 5.98 2.24
N LEU A 36 -9.11 6.80 1.26
CA LEU A 36 -8.47 8.10 0.99
C LEU A 36 -8.57 9.06 2.18
N GLY A 37 -9.71 9.06 2.89
CA GLY A 37 -9.88 9.86 4.10
C GLY A 37 -8.97 9.42 5.25
N ASN A 38 -8.57 8.14 5.30
CA ASN A 38 -7.53 7.69 6.23
C ASN A 38 -6.17 8.29 5.87
N TYR A 39 -5.81 8.33 4.58
CA TYR A 39 -4.55 8.91 4.14
C TYR A 39 -4.46 10.41 4.43
N GLU A 40 -5.49 11.20 4.14
CA GLU A 40 -5.51 12.63 4.48
C GLU A 40 -5.31 12.84 5.99
N ARG A 41 -5.99 12.02 6.81
CA ARG A 41 -5.88 12.09 8.28
C ARG A 41 -4.48 11.78 8.78
N TYR A 42 -3.83 10.72 8.30
CA TYR A 42 -2.53 10.29 8.83
C TYR A 42 -1.35 11.07 8.27
N LEU A 43 -1.45 11.51 7.01
CA LEU A 43 -0.34 12.15 6.30
C LEU A 43 -0.44 13.68 6.34
N ASN A 44 -1.56 14.25 6.76
CA ASN A 44 -1.83 15.70 6.72
C ASN A 44 -1.61 16.25 5.29
N ILE A 45 -2.27 15.60 4.33
CA ILE A 45 -2.27 15.94 2.90
C ILE A 45 -3.71 16.18 2.45
N THR A 46 -3.87 16.89 1.35
CA THR A 46 -5.14 17.07 0.64
C THR A 46 -5.01 16.47 -0.75
N VAL A 47 -5.76 15.40 -1.02
CA VAL A 47 -5.77 14.73 -2.32
C VAL A 47 -6.99 15.16 -3.14
N THR A 48 -6.91 14.93 -4.44
CA THR A 48 -7.99 15.22 -5.40
C THR A 48 -8.54 13.94 -6.00
N ARG A 49 -9.66 14.02 -6.72
CA ARG A 49 -10.27 12.88 -7.41
C ARG A 49 -9.34 12.13 -8.37
N GLU A 50 -8.24 12.76 -8.80
CA GLU A 50 -7.23 12.14 -9.67
C GLU A 50 -6.35 11.12 -8.95
N HIS A 51 -6.28 11.19 -7.61
CA HIS A 51 -5.52 10.26 -6.78
C HIS A 51 -6.28 8.96 -6.49
N ASP A 52 -7.56 8.91 -6.88
CA ASP A 52 -8.40 7.71 -6.87
C ASP A 52 -8.59 7.21 -8.31
N ILE A 53 -8.02 6.03 -8.58
CA ILE A 53 -8.05 5.38 -9.90
C ILE A 53 -8.96 4.16 -9.82
N THR A 54 -10.10 4.22 -10.50
CA THR A 54 -11.02 3.07 -10.60
C THR A 54 -10.99 2.45 -11.98
N THR A 55 -11.38 1.18 -12.09
CA THR A 55 -11.57 0.52 -13.38
C THR A 55 -12.57 1.30 -14.24
N GLY A 56 -13.66 1.79 -13.64
CA GLY A 56 -14.66 2.62 -14.31
C GLY A 56 -14.10 3.89 -14.93
N LYS A 57 -13.31 4.65 -14.16
CA LYS A 57 -12.66 5.89 -14.63
C LYS A 57 -11.79 5.62 -15.85
N ILE A 58 -10.99 4.56 -15.84
CA ILE A 58 -10.09 4.26 -16.95
C ILE A 58 -10.87 3.85 -18.21
N TYR A 59 -11.90 3.01 -18.07
CA TYR A 59 -12.70 2.57 -19.23
C TYR A 59 -13.50 3.71 -19.89
N GLN A 60 -13.93 4.72 -19.13
CA GLN A 60 -14.61 5.89 -19.71
C GLN A 60 -13.76 6.64 -20.74
N HIS A 61 -12.43 6.58 -20.62
CA HIS A 61 -11.52 7.29 -21.51
C HIS A 61 -11.28 6.58 -22.87
N ILE A 62 -11.98 5.46 -23.16
CA ILE A 62 -11.87 4.65 -24.41
C ILE A 62 -10.41 4.48 -24.86
N VAL A 63 -9.55 3.99 -23.95
CA VAL A 63 -8.12 3.96 -24.22
C VAL A 63 -7.73 2.65 -24.92
N PRO A 64 -7.18 2.69 -26.15
CA PRO A 64 -6.76 1.48 -26.88
C PRO A 64 -5.57 0.75 -26.22
N HIS A 65 -4.91 1.39 -25.25
CA HIS A 65 -3.78 0.87 -24.49
C HIS A 65 -3.98 1.07 -22.99
N LEU A 66 -4.91 0.28 -22.40
CA LEU A 66 -5.32 0.36 -20.99
C LEU A 66 -4.14 0.46 -20.01
N VAL A 67 -3.16 -0.44 -20.16
CA VAL A 67 -1.99 -0.51 -19.27
C VAL A 67 -1.15 0.76 -19.32
N ASP A 68 -0.91 1.30 -20.52
CA ASP A 68 -0.10 2.52 -20.67
C ASP A 68 -0.86 3.74 -20.16
N ALA A 69 -2.19 3.75 -20.29
CA ALA A 69 -3.05 4.77 -19.70
C ALA A 69 -2.89 4.83 -18.18
N ILE A 70 -2.97 3.67 -17.52
CA ILE A 70 -2.81 3.55 -16.07
C ILE A 70 -1.41 4.01 -15.64
N ALA A 71 -0.36 3.52 -16.30
CA ALA A 71 1.01 3.90 -15.96
C ALA A 71 1.25 5.41 -16.12
N ASN A 72 0.79 6.01 -17.21
CA ASN A 72 0.94 7.44 -17.46
C ASN A 72 0.10 8.29 -16.49
N TRP A 73 -1.08 7.80 -16.09
CA TRP A 73 -1.89 8.44 -15.05
C TRP A 73 -1.13 8.48 -13.73
N ILE A 74 -0.58 7.34 -13.29
CA ILE A 74 0.19 7.24 -12.05
C ILE A 74 1.39 8.18 -12.07
N GLU A 75 2.18 8.18 -13.16
CA GLU A 75 3.34 9.07 -13.31
C GLU A 75 2.96 10.55 -13.20
N ARG A 76 1.88 10.95 -13.87
CA ARG A 76 1.40 12.34 -13.85
C ARG A 76 0.92 12.75 -12.46
N VAL A 77 0.11 11.92 -11.82
CA VAL A 77 -0.49 12.24 -10.50
C VAL A 77 0.54 12.18 -9.38
N ALA A 78 1.55 11.32 -9.49
CA ALA A 78 2.65 11.24 -8.52
C ALA A 78 3.45 12.55 -8.39
N GLN A 79 3.39 13.43 -9.39
CA GLN A 79 4.07 14.74 -9.40
C GLN A 79 3.20 15.88 -8.86
N ILE A 80 1.92 15.65 -8.60
CA ILE A 80 1.00 16.68 -8.12
C ILE A 80 1.29 16.95 -6.63
N PRO A 81 1.57 18.19 -6.22
CA PRO A 81 1.71 18.53 -4.81
C PRO A 81 0.39 18.34 -4.06
N VAL A 82 0.45 17.64 -2.92
CA VAL A 82 -0.72 17.33 -2.07
C VAL A 82 -0.63 18.00 -0.70
N ASP A 83 0.35 18.86 -0.50
CA ASP A 83 0.54 19.62 0.74
C ASP A 83 0.70 21.13 0.49
N ASP A 84 1.05 21.86 1.54
CA ASP A 84 1.22 23.31 1.49
C ASP A 84 2.56 23.75 0.89
N THR A 85 3.50 22.83 0.65
CA THR A 85 4.82 23.17 0.10
C THR A 85 4.74 23.58 -1.36
N LYS A 86 3.75 23.06 -2.09
CA LYS A 86 3.59 23.19 -3.55
C LYS A 86 4.77 22.63 -4.35
N GLU A 87 5.60 21.81 -3.72
CA GLU A 87 6.70 21.09 -4.38
C GLU A 87 6.24 19.70 -4.84
N ALA A 88 6.90 19.18 -5.87
CA ALA A 88 6.63 17.82 -6.34
C ALA A 88 7.04 16.81 -5.24
N PRO A 89 6.21 15.80 -4.92
CA PRO A 89 6.54 14.83 -3.88
C PRO A 89 7.79 14.00 -4.22
N ASP A 90 8.66 13.78 -3.23
CA ASP A 90 9.83 12.88 -3.37
C ASP A 90 9.43 11.40 -3.45
N VAL A 91 8.33 11.02 -2.78
CA VAL A 91 7.86 9.63 -2.67
C VAL A 91 6.37 9.57 -2.92
N CYS A 92 5.95 8.68 -3.82
CA CYS A 92 4.55 8.35 -4.02
C CYS A 92 4.24 6.95 -3.49
N VAL A 93 3.36 6.88 -2.48
CA VAL A 93 2.75 5.61 -2.05
C VAL A 93 1.60 5.28 -3.01
N ILE A 94 1.61 4.08 -3.55
CA ILE A 94 0.55 3.54 -4.41
C ILE A 94 -0.05 2.33 -3.70
N GLU A 95 -1.34 2.40 -3.40
CA GLU A 95 -2.10 1.27 -2.88
C GLU A 95 -2.95 0.67 -4.00
N LEU A 96 -2.79 -0.63 -4.24
CA LEU A 96 -3.71 -1.40 -5.07
C LEU A 96 -4.66 -2.18 -4.18
N GLY A 97 -5.94 -1.83 -4.23
CA GLY A 97 -7.01 -2.54 -3.53
C GLY A 97 -7.31 -3.92 -4.12
N GLY A 98 -8.20 -4.65 -3.47
CA GLY A 98 -8.56 -6.03 -3.85
C GLY A 98 -7.52 -7.06 -3.42
N THR A 99 -7.62 -8.28 -3.97
CA THR A 99 -6.76 -9.41 -3.59
C THR A 99 -5.80 -9.77 -4.72
N ALA A 100 -4.61 -10.25 -4.37
CA ALA A 100 -3.71 -10.86 -5.34
C ALA A 100 -4.36 -12.10 -5.98
N GLY A 101 -4.32 -12.19 -7.31
CA GLY A 101 -4.93 -13.27 -8.08
C GLY A 101 -6.30 -12.95 -8.68
N ASP A 102 -6.92 -11.83 -8.27
CA ASP A 102 -8.20 -11.38 -8.85
C ASP A 102 -7.99 -10.88 -10.29
N MET A 103 -8.92 -11.22 -11.19
CA MET A 103 -8.80 -10.89 -12.62
C MET A 103 -8.89 -9.39 -12.87
N GLU A 104 -9.64 -8.68 -12.04
CA GLU A 104 -9.84 -7.24 -12.06
C GLU A 104 -8.52 -6.49 -11.80
N ASN A 105 -7.59 -7.10 -11.04
CA ASN A 105 -6.28 -6.53 -10.71
C ASN A 105 -5.23 -6.70 -11.81
N ALA A 106 -5.45 -7.62 -12.76
CA ALA A 106 -4.48 -7.94 -13.80
C ALA A 106 -3.98 -6.71 -14.61
N PRO A 107 -4.83 -5.80 -15.13
CA PRO A 107 -4.35 -4.64 -15.88
C PRO A 107 -3.53 -3.67 -15.03
N PHE A 108 -3.86 -3.51 -13.75
CA PHE A 108 -3.14 -2.64 -12.83
C PHE A 108 -1.78 -3.22 -12.46
N LEU A 109 -1.71 -4.52 -12.16
CA LEU A 109 -0.44 -5.20 -11.86
C LEU A 109 0.54 -5.13 -13.05
N GLU A 110 0.05 -5.32 -14.28
CA GLU A 110 0.87 -5.16 -15.48
C GLU A 110 1.31 -3.69 -15.68
N ALA A 111 0.48 -2.71 -15.34
CA ALA A 111 0.85 -1.29 -15.39
C ALA A 111 1.94 -0.95 -14.36
N LEU A 112 1.81 -1.42 -13.12
CA LEU A 112 2.81 -1.24 -12.07
C LEU A 112 4.13 -1.94 -12.43
N ARG A 113 4.07 -3.12 -13.05
CA ARG A 113 5.27 -3.82 -13.56
C ARG A 113 6.00 -3.01 -14.63
N ARG A 114 5.28 -2.37 -15.55
CA ARG A 114 5.87 -1.46 -16.55
C ARG A 114 6.45 -0.22 -15.91
N LEU A 115 5.73 0.38 -14.96
CA LEU A 115 6.17 1.56 -14.24
C LEU A 115 7.49 1.31 -13.49
N ARG A 116 7.61 0.17 -12.79
CA ARG A 116 8.87 -0.29 -12.19
C ARG A 116 10.03 -0.31 -13.20
N GLY A 117 9.77 -0.79 -14.42
CA GLY A 117 10.77 -0.80 -15.50
C GLY A 117 11.17 0.58 -16.00
N ARG A 118 10.30 1.59 -15.89
CA ARG A 118 10.55 2.98 -16.30
C ARG A 118 11.36 3.75 -15.25
N VAL A 119 11.02 3.60 -13.97
CA VAL A 119 11.66 4.35 -12.86
C VAL A 119 13.00 3.75 -12.42
N GLY A 120 13.20 2.45 -12.64
CA GLY A 120 14.42 1.73 -12.25
C GLY A 120 14.35 1.11 -10.86
N GLU A 121 15.27 0.19 -10.57
CA GLU A 121 15.21 -0.65 -9.35
C GLU A 121 15.39 0.14 -8.05
N ASP A 122 16.24 1.18 -8.04
CA ASP A 122 16.51 1.99 -6.85
C ASP A 122 15.44 3.06 -6.58
N GLN A 123 14.38 3.13 -7.39
CA GLN A 123 13.28 4.10 -7.30
C GLN A 123 11.93 3.40 -7.15
N TRP A 124 11.94 2.11 -6.84
CA TRP A 124 10.74 1.29 -6.66
C TRP A 124 10.91 0.38 -5.46
N THR A 125 9.88 0.28 -4.62
CA THR A 125 9.78 -0.78 -3.63
C THR A 125 8.38 -1.34 -3.60
N HIS A 126 8.27 -2.66 -3.44
CA HIS A 126 7.01 -3.37 -3.41
C HIS A 126 6.77 -4.02 -2.04
N ILE A 127 5.69 -3.61 -1.38
CA ILE A 127 5.22 -4.18 -0.12
C ILE A 127 4.04 -5.09 -0.42
N PHE A 128 4.16 -6.38 -0.07
CA PHE A 128 3.05 -7.33 -0.19
C PHE A 128 2.52 -7.69 1.19
N VAL A 129 1.33 -7.18 1.51
CA VAL A 129 0.66 -7.46 2.78
C VAL A 129 -0.01 -8.83 2.71
N THR A 130 0.27 -9.72 3.67
CA THR A 130 -0.25 -11.09 3.65
C THR A 130 -0.77 -11.55 5.01
N LEU A 131 -1.82 -12.35 4.98
CA LEU A 131 -2.41 -12.97 6.16
C LEU A 131 -1.82 -14.37 6.39
N VAL A 132 -1.21 -14.58 7.55
CA VAL A 132 -0.86 -15.92 8.06
C VAL A 132 -1.91 -16.31 9.09
N PRO A 133 -2.91 -17.13 8.72
CA PRO A 133 -3.95 -17.52 9.67
C PRO A 133 -3.38 -18.41 10.78
N VAL A 134 -3.84 -18.14 11.99
CA VAL A 134 -3.60 -18.94 13.18
C VAL A 134 -4.83 -19.77 13.43
N ILE A 135 -4.68 -21.10 13.44
CA ILE A 135 -5.78 -22.03 13.72
C ILE A 135 -5.69 -22.57 15.16
N MET A 136 -6.56 -23.53 15.50
CA MET A 136 -6.57 -24.16 16.83
C MET A 136 -5.16 -24.59 17.27
N ASN A 137 -4.84 -24.35 18.55
CA ASN A 137 -3.54 -24.62 19.16
C ASN A 137 -2.39 -23.73 18.64
N ASP A 138 -2.67 -22.47 18.30
CA ASP A 138 -1.68 -21.47 17.86
C ASP A 138 -0.87 -21.89 16.62
N GLU A 139 -1.41 -22.82 15.81
CA GLU A 139 -0.70 -23.31 14.62
C GLU A 139 -0.79 -22.27 13.49
N GLN A 140 0.37 -21.77 13.07
CA GLN A 140 0.51 -20.80 11.99
C GLN A 140 0.54 -21.48 10.62
N LYS A 141 -0.44 -21.21 9.77
CA LYS A 141 -0.52 -21.82 8.43
C LYS A 141 0.03 -20.89 7.36
N THR A 142 1.18 -21.26 6.79
CA THR A 142 1.85 -20.48 5.73
C THR A 142 1.29 -20.72 4.32
N LYS A 143 0.45 -21.74 4.12
CA LYS A 143 -0.03 -22.13 2.77
C LYS A 143 -0.79 -21.01 2.04
N PRO A 144 -1.69 -20.24 2.69
CA PRO A 144 -2.36 -19.11 2.02
C PRO A 144 -1.38 -18.06 1.53
N THR A 145 -0.43 -17.63 2.37
CA THR A 145 0.65 -16.71 1.98
C THR A 145 1.46 -17.24 0.80
N GLN A 146 1.80 -18.53 0.80
CA GLN A 146 2.53 -19.15 -0.31
C GLN A 146 1.72 -19.16 -1.61
N ALA A 147 0.40 -19.30 -1.56
CA ALA A 147 -0.46 -19.24 -2.73
C ALA A 147 -0.51 -17.82 -3.29
N ALA A 148 -0.86 -16.84 -2.46
CA ALA A 148 -0.95 -15.45 -2.88
C ALA A 148 0.41 -14.91 -3.38
N MET A 149 1.53 -15.34 -2.79
CA MET A 149 2.86 -14.99 -3.29
C MET A 149 3.12 -15.56 -4.70
N ARG A 150 2.68 -16.78 -5.01
CA ARG A 150 2.82 -17.33 -6.37
C ARG A 150 2.04 -16.50 -7.38
N ASP A 151 0.85 -16.04 -7.01
CA ASP A 151 0.03 -15.19 -7.87
C ASP A 151 0.71 -13.84 -8.12
N VAL A 152 1.26 -13.21 -7.07
CA VAL A 152 2.05 -11.98 -7.20
C VAL A 152 3.30 -12.20 -8.06
N LEU A 153 4.10 -13.24 -7.81
CA LEU A 153 5.30 -13.54 -8.58
C LEU A 153 4.99 -13.83 -10.06
N SER A 154 3.83 -14.42 -10.36
CA SER A 154 3.39 -14.67 -11.74
C SER A 154 3.18 -13.39 -12.54
N THR A 155 2.94 -12.26 -11.86
CA THR A 155 2.84 -10.94 -12.50
C THR A 155 4.20 -10.34 -12.82
N GLY A 156 5.32 -10.95 -12.41
CA GLY A 156 6.67 -10.40 -12.58
C GLY A 156 7.04 -9.32 -11.56
N LEU A 157 6.16 -9.03 -10.60
CA LEU A 157 6.46 -8.22 -9.42
C LEU A 157 6.99 -9.13 -8.30
N LYS A 158 8.19 -8.83 -7.80
CA LYS A 158 8.76 -9.50 -6.63
C LYS A 158 8.63 -8.57 -5.43
N PRO A 159 7.93 -8.97 -4.35
CA PRO A 159 7.86 -8.16 -3.14
C PRO A 159 9.22 -8.01 -2.48
N ASP A 160 9.54 -6.80 -2.05
CA ASP A 160 10.72 -6.52 -1.25
C ASP A 160 10.45 -6.78 0.23
N LEU A 161 9.21 -6.53 0.68
CA LEU A 161 8.80 -6.55 2.08
C LEU A 161 7.47 -7.29 2.25
N CYS A 162 7.33 -8.05 3.34
CA CYS A 162 6.12 -8.84 3.62
C CYS A 162 5.67 -8.66 5.07
N PRO A 163 4.83 -7.65 5.38
CA PRO A 163 4.22 -7.52 6.69
C PRO A 163 3.18 -8.62 6.95
N SER A 164 3.12 -9.12 8.19
CA SER A 164 2.17 -10.16 8.61
C SER A 164 1.41 -9.78 9.88
N GLN A 165 0.11 -10.08 9.96
CA GLN A 165 -0.81 -9.66 11.04
C GLN A 165 -0.53 -10.26 12.43
N VAL A 166 0.36 -11.26 12.55
CA VAL A 166 0.62 -11.95 13.82
C VAL A 166 2.12 -12.07 14.07
N PRO A 167 2.58 -12.11 15.33
CA PRO A 167 3.96 -12.48 15.63
C PRO A 167 4.24 -13.88 15.07
N LEU A 168 5.17 -13.98 14.13
CA LEU A 168 5.48 -15.24 13.47
C LEU A 168 6.53 -16.02 14.27
N ALA A 169 6.32 -17.32 14.43
CA ALA A 169 7.36 -18.21 14.92
C ALA A 169 8.54 -18.21 13.94
N LYS A 170 9.77 -18.40 14.44
CA LYS A 170 10.96 -18.41 13.58
C LYS A 170 10.85 -19.40 12.42
N SER A 171 10.30 -20.59 12.68
CA SER A 171 10.04 -21.61 11.66
C SER A 171 9.08 -21.14 10.56
N THR A 172 8.06 -20.35 10.93
CA THR A 172 7.11 -19.73 10.00
C THR A 172 7.81 -18.70 9.13
N ILE A 173 8.63 -17.83 9.73
CA ILE A 173 9.41 -16.80 9.04
C ILE A 173 10.35 -17.45 8.03
N ASP A 174 11.15 -18.44 8.45
CA ASP A 174 12.10 -19.14 7.59
C ASP A 174 11.40 -19.82 6.40
N LYS A 175 10.21 -20.38 6.64
CA LYS A 175 9.41 -21.03 5.60
C LYS A 175 8.82 -20.03 4.61
N VAL A 176 8.32 -18.88 5.08
CA VAL A 176 7.82 -17.80 4.21
C VAL A 176 8.98 -17.24 3.41
N ALA A 177 10.11 -16.93 4.04
CA ALA A 177 11.33 -16.42 3.38
C ALA A 177 11.77 -17.34 2.24
N SER A 178 11.90 -18.64 2.52
CA SER A 178 12.30 -19.63 1.52
C SER A 178 11.28 -19.80 0.40
N SER A 179 9.97 -19.79 0.71
CA SER A 179 8.92 -20.02 -0.29
C SER A 179 8.66 -18.81 -1.18
N CYS A 180 8.95 -17.61 -0.67
CA CYS A 180 8.67 -16.35 -1.33
C CYS A 180 9.92 -15.70 -1.94
N ASP A 181 11.09 -16.32 -1.77
CA ASP A 181 12.39 -15.79 -2.22
C ASP A 181 12.69 -14.38 -1.68
N VAL A 182 12.32 -14.15 -0.41
CA VAL A 182 12.57 -12.90 0.33
C VAL A 182 13.53 -13.16 1.49
N LYS A 183 14.35 -12.17 1.83
CA LYS A 183 15.24 -12.28 2.99
C LYS A 183 14.42 -12.28 4.28
N VAL A 184 14.84 -13.05 5.27
CA VAL A 184 14.21 -13.06 6.62
C VAL A 184 14.10 -11.66 7.21
N ALA A 185 15.13 -10.82 7.02
CA ALA A 185 15.14 -9.42 7.49
C ALA A 185 14.07 -8.52 6.84
N ASN A 186 13.44 -8.97 5.75
CA ASN A 186 12.42 -8.24 5.03
C ASN A 186 10.99 -8.74 5.36
N ILE A 187 10.87 -9.75 6.22
CA ILE A 187 9.58 -10.22 6.75
C ILE A 187 9.32 -9.47 8.04
N ILE A 188 8.25 -8.68 8.05
CA ILE A 188 7.95 -7.72 9.12
C ILE A 188 6.73 -8.24 9.88
N ALA A 189 6.84 -8.48 11.18
CA ALA A 189 5.70 -8.94 11.97
C ALA A 189 4.91 -7.75 12.52
N VAL A 190 3.73 -7.51 11.98
CA VAL A 190 2.81 -6.43 12.35
C VAL A 190 1.61 -7.04 13.08
N HIS A 191 1.77 -7.26 14.38
CA HIS A 191 0.68 -7.81 15.18
C HIS A 191 -0.49 -6.83 15.34
N ASN A 192 -1.68 -7.37 15.61
CA ASN A 192 -2.86 -6.55 15.94
C ASN A 192 -2.56 -5.65 17.14
N VAL A 193 -2.81 -4.35 16.96
CA VAL A 193 -2.64 -3.33 17.98
C VAL A 193 -3.99 -2.75 18.40
N PRO A 194 -4.14 -2.25 19.64
CA PRO A 194 -5.43 -1.78 20.15
C PRO A 194 -5.90 -0.46 19.50
N SER A 195 -5.02 0.23 18.78
CA SER A 195 -5.33 1.45 18.06
C SER A 195 -4.47 1.55 16.80
N THR A 196 -5.05 2.06 15.72
CA THR A 196 -4.35 2.31 14.45
C THR A 196 -3.16 3.26 14.62
N TYR A 197 -3.20 4.18 15.59
CA TYR A 197 -2.09 5.08 15.92
C TYR A 197 -0.84 4.37 16.45
N HIS A 198 -0.94 3.11 16.88
CA HIS A 198 0.21 2.31 17.28
C HIS A 198 0.91 1.63 16.10
N VAL A 199 0.26 1.51 14.93
CA VAL A 199 0.83 0.83 13.76
C VAL A 199 2.14 1.50 13.28
N PRO A 200 2.24 2.84 13.15
CA PRO A 200 3.49 3.46 12.72
C PRO A 200 4.66 3.18 13.67
N ALA A 201 4.43 3.21 14.99
CA ALA A 201 5.45 2.91 15.99
C ALA A 201 5.90 1.45 15.91
N LEU A 202 4.95 0.52 15.74
CA LEU A 202 5.25 -0.90 15.56
C LEU A 202 6.10 -1.14 14.30
N LEU A 203 5.76 -0.49 13.18
CA LEU A 203 6.52 -0.61 11.93
C LEU A 203 7.93 -0.04 12.05
N GLU A 204 8.10 1.05 12.82
CA GLU A 204 9.41 1.61 13.14
C GLU A 204 10.25 0.63 13.97
N ASP A 205 9.68 0.04 15.03
CA ASP A 205 10.35 -0.95 15.88
C ASP A 205 10.76 -2.21 15.10
N GLN A 206 9.98 -2.59 14.08
CA GLN A 206 10.29 -3.69 13.17
C GLN A 206 11.29 -3.31 12.05
N GLY A 207 11.76 -2.06 12.01
CA GLY A 207 12.77 -1.60 11.06
C GLY A 207 12.26 -1.36 9.63
N LEU A 208 10.94 -1.22 9.42
CA LEU A 208 10.37 -0.96 8.08
C LEU A 208 11.02 0.26 7.42
N LEU A 209 11.11 1.36 8.18
CA LEU A 209 11.63 2.63 7.66
C LEU A 209 13.09 2.50 7.23
N LEU A 210 13.92 1.78 7.99
CA LEU A 210 15.32 1.52 7.64
C LEU A 210 15.42 0.71 6.35
N SER A 211 14.57 -0.31 6.19
CA SER A 211 14.52 -1.14 4.99
C SER A 211 14.12 -0.32 3.76
N ILE A 212 13.05 0.48 3.83
CA ILE A 212 12.59 1.33 2.73
C ILE A 212 13.64 2.38 2.35
N THR A 213 14.23 3.05 3.34
CA THR A 213 15.28 4.06 3.12
C THR A 213 16.47 3.47 2.36
N LYS A 214 16.87 2.24 2.71
CA LYS A 214 17.96 1.52 2.04
C LYS A 214 17.59 1.08 0.62
N LEU A 215 16.37 0.56 0.43
CA LEU A 215 15.89 0.08 -0.88
C LEU A 215 15.78 1.23 -1.89
N LEU A 216 15.22 2.36 -1.46
CA LEU A 216 14.99 3.55 -2.29
C LEU A 216 16.16 4.54 -2.31
N ARG A 217 17.26 4.22 -1.61
CA ARG A 217 18.44 5.10 -1.43
C ARG A 217 18.08 6.51 -0.97
N LEU A 218 17.07 6.62 -0.12
CA LEU A 218 16.63 7.90 0.43
C LEU A 218 17.62 8.36 1.50
N ASN A 219 17.86 9.67 1.57
CA ASN A 219 18.61 10.27 2.66
C ASN A 219 17.62 10.87 3.67
N LEU A 220 17.06 10.01 4.52
CA LEU A 220 16.09 10.43 5.53
C LEU A 220 16.79 10.69 6.87
N GLU A 221 16.98 11.96 7.20
CA GLU A 221 17.35 12.38 8.55
C GLU A 221 16.10 12.87 9.29
N LYS A 222 15.69 12.13 10.34
CA LYS A 222 14.57 12.57 11.18
C LYS A 222 14.97 13.80 11.97
N THR A 223 14.23 14.89 11.78
CA THR A 223 14.37 16.06 12.65
C THR A 223 13.93 15.71 14.08
N PRO A 224 14.46 16.40 15.11
CA PRO A 224 14.01 16.22 16.49
C PRO A 224 12.50 16.38 16.65
N GLN A 225 11.88 17.28 15.86
CA GLN A 225 10.43 17.50 15.86
C GLN A 225 9.65 16.31 15.31
N GLN A 226 10.10 15.70 14.20
CA GLN A 226 9.47 14.50 13.64
C GLN A 226 9.55 13.32 14.62
N THR A 227 10.70 13.14 15.28
CA THR A 227 10.86 12.12 16.33
C THR A 227 9.91 12.37 17.50
N ALA A 228 9.80 13.62 17.97
CA ALA A 228 8.88 13.98 19.03
C ALA A 228 7.40 13.78 18.64
N ASN A 229 7.03 14.08 17.40
CA ASN A 229 5.68 13.85 16.89
C ASN A 229 5.37 12.35 16.80
N GLY A 230 6.27 11.53 16.25
CA GLY A 230 6.14 10.06 16.22
C GLY A 230 5.92 9.47 17.62
N ALA A 231 6.69 9.95 18.60
CA ALA A 231 6.56 9.53 20.00
C ALA A 231 5.23 9.94 20.65
N LYS A 232 4.54 10.98 20.14
CA LYS A 232 3.18 11.33 20.59
C LYS A 232 2.15 10.37 20.02
N TYR A 233 2.23 10.01 18.74
CA TYR A 233 1.30 9.06 18.11
C TYR A 233 1.30 7.70 18.82
N GLY A 234 2.47 7.17 19.18
CA GLY A 234 2.60 5.92 19.93
C GLY A 234 2.03 5.94 21.36
N LYS A 235 1.58 7.12 21.85
CA LYS A 235 0.91 7.30 23.16
C LYS A 235 -0.60 7.52 23.02
N ILE A 236 -1.11 7.82 21.82
CA ILE A 236 -2.55 8.02 21.58
C ILE A 236 -3.25 6.66 21.76
N GLY A 237 -4.22 6.59 22.67
CA GLY A 237 -4.94 5.34 22.98
C GLY A 237 -4.26 4.44 24.01
N ARG A 238 -3.21 4.92 24.70
CA ARG A 238 -2.80 4.34 25.99
C ARG A 238 -3.72 4.91 27.09
N PRO A 239 -4.26 4.09 28.00
CA PRO A 239 -5.05 4.57 29.14
C PRO A 239 -4.22 5.49 30.06
#